data_AF-A0A497XQE8-F1
#
_entry.id   AF-A0A497XQE8-F1
#
_cell.length_a   1.000
_cell.length_b   1.000
_cell.length_c   1.000
_cell.angle_alpha   90.00
_cell.angle_beta   90.00
_cell.angle_gamma   90.00
#
_symmetry.space_group_name_H-M   'P 1'
#
loop_
_entity.id
_entity.type
_entity.pdbx_description
1 polymer ?
#
loop_
_entity_poly.entity_id
_entity_poly.type
_entity_poly.pdbx_seq_one_letter_code
_entity_poly.pdbx_strand_id
1 'polypeptide(L)' 'MRLFEFISEFYRLKFGQEFAREARKLDEVFLFFVFSDYFGLPNPYKLFFLEAYPDLLEEFHAWHRRMGLEHSPLEWIRCC' A
#
# COMPACT_ATOMS: atom_id res chain seq x y z
N MET A 1 -20.97 2.44 -30.22
CA MET A 1 -20.25 2.75 -28.97
C MET A 1 -21.13 3.69 -28.15
N ARG A 2 -21.47 3.33 -26.92
CA ARG A 2 -22.38 4.14 -26.09
C ARG A 2 -21.62 5.37 -25.56
N LEU A 3 -22.28 6.52 -25.44
CA LEU A 3 -21.65 7.79 -25.00
C LEU A 3 -20.83 7.62 -23.70
N PHE A 4 -21.35 6.83 -22.75
CA PHE A 4 -20.68 6.55 -21.49
C PHE A 4 -19.35 5.80 -21.65
N GLU A 5 -19.29 4.84 -22.58
CA GLU A 5 -18.06 4.09 -22.88
C GLU A 5 -16.99 5.02 -23.46
N PHE A 6 -17.38 5.91 -24.38
CA PHE A 6 -16.46 6.89 -24.96
C PHE A 6 -15.90 7.85 -23.90
N ILE A 7 -16.73 8.34 -22.97
CA ILE A 7 -16.28 9.22 -21.88
C ILE A 7 -15.34 8.44 -20.94
N SER A 8 -15.67 7.20 -20.58
CA SER A 8 -14.81 6.37 -19.73
C SER A 8 -13.44 6.09 -20.36
N GLU A 9 -13.43 5.75 -21.66
CA GLU A 9 -12.22 5.53 -22.45
C GLU A 9 -11.34 6.79 -22.48
N PHE A 10 -11.96 7.96 -22.75
CA PHE A 10 -11.27 9.25 -22.76
C PHE A 10 -10.63 9.59 -21.41
N TYR A 11 -11.36 9.37 -20.30
CA TYR A 11 -10.83 9.59 -18.96
C TYR A 11 -9.68 8.62 -18.63
N ARG A 12 -9.79 7.35 -19.01
CA ARG A 12 -8.71 6.35 -18.82
C ARG A 12 -7.44 6.76 -19.56
N LEU A 13 -7.55 7.14 -20.83
CA LEU A 13 -6.40 7.50 -21.65
C LEU A 13 -5.72 8.77 -21.15
N LYS A 14 -6.51 9.76 -20.72
CA LYS A 14 -5.98 11.07 -20.31
C LYS A 14 -5.41 11.09 -18.89
N PHE A 15 -6.03 10.35 -17.96
CA PHE A 15 -5.72 10.46 -16.52
C PHE A 15 -5.33 9.14 -15.87
N GLY A 16 -5.29 8.04 -16.61
CA GLY A 16 -5.04 6.71 -16.05
C GLY A 16 -3.69 6.61 -15.34
N GLN A 17 -2.65 7.31 -15.83
CA GLN A 17 -1.34 7.32 -15.20
C GLN A 17 -1.36 8.07 -13.86
N GLU A 18 -2.00 9.23 -13.81
CA GLU A 18 -2.18 10.01 -12.60
C GLU A 18 -3.00 9.24 -11.57
N PHE A 19 -4.11 8.63 -11.97
CA PHE A 19 -4.91 7.79 -11.09
C PHE A 19 -4.11 6.61 -10.55
N ALA A 20 -3.35 5.91 -11.40
CA ALA A 20 -2.49 4.82 -10.96
C ALA A 20 -1.40 5.29 -10.00
N ARG A 21 -0.86 6.51 -10.20
CA ARG A 21 0.12 7.10 -9.29
C ARG A 21 -0.49 7.42 -7.93
N GLU A 22 -1.66 8.06 -7.89
CA GLU A 22 -2.30 8.40 -6.62
C GLU A 22 -2.81 7.15 -5.90
N ALA A 23 -3.29 6.13 -6.62
CA ALA A 23 -3.62 4.82 -6.03
C ALA A 23 -2.40 4.18 -5.35
N ARG A 24 -1.24 4.15 -6.02
CA ARG A 24 0.00 3.63 -5.42
C ARG A 24 0.42 4.38 -4.16
N LYS A 25 0.28 5.72 -4.13
CA LYS A 25 0.57 6.50 -2.91
C LYS A 25 -0.37 6.13 -1.77
N LEU A 26 -1.65 5.89 -2.07
CA LEU A 26 -2.61 5.44 -1.06
C LEU A 26 -2.22 4.07 -0.50
N ASP A 27 -1.80 3.15 -1.36
CA ASP A 27 -1.31 1.82 -0.94
C ASP A 27 -0.06 1.93 -0.05
N GLU A 28 0.87 2.83 -0.38
CA GLU A 28 2.07 3.10 0.43
C GLU A 28 1.72 3.65 1.82
N VAL A 29 0.78 4.59 1.90
CA VAL A 29 0.29 5.14 3.17
C VAL A 29 -0.47 4.09 3.98
N PHE A 30 -1.27 3.26 3.32
CA PHE A 30 -2.00 2.17 3.96
C PHE A 30 -1.04 1.18 4.62
N LEU A 31 -0.03 0.69 3.88
CA LEU A 31 0.96 -0.23 4.43
C LEU A 31 1.74 0.39 5.59
N PHE A 32 2.18 1.64 5.46
CA PHE A 32 2.82 2.35 6.57
C PHE A 32 1.92 2.41 7.81
N PHE A 33 0.65 2.78 7.64
CA PHE A 33 -0.29 2.91 8.74
C PHE A 33 -0.54 1.58 9.45
N VAL A 34 -0.81 0.53 8.69
CA VAL A 34 -1.05 -0.83 9.21
C VAL A 34 0.14 -1.31 10.05
N PHE A 35 1.36 -1.04 9.62
CA PHE A 35 2.60 -1.47 10.28
C PHE A 35 3.30 -0.38 11.13
N SER A 36 2.61 0.73 11.42
CA SER A 36 3.19 1.90 12.09
C SER A 36 3.76 1.60 13.49
N ASP A 37 3.21 0.61 14.21
CA ASP A 37 3.72 0.13 15.49
C ASP A 37 5.20 -0.27 15.45
N TYR A 38 5.62 -0.89 14.35
CA TYR A 38 6.99 -1.37 14.18
C TYR A 38 7.98 -0.22 13.92
N PHE A 39 7.47 0.97 13.62
CA PHE A 39 8.25 2.20 13.56
C PHE A 39 8.21 2.99 14.88
N GLY A 40 7.67 2.39 15.96
CA GLY A 40 7.51 3.05 17.26
C GLY A 40 6.35 4.04 17.33
N LEU A 41 5.47 4.06 16.32
CA LEU A 41 4.28 4.90 16.30
C LEU A 41 3.07 4.08 16.73
N PRO A 42 2.30 4.48 17.75
CA PRO A 42 1.17 3.69 18.21
C PRO A 42 0.09 3.62 17.12
N ASN A 43 -0.29 2.40 16.73
CA ASN A 43 -1.40 2.13 15.82
C ASN A 43 -2.69 1.88 16.62
N PRO A 44 -3.65 2.83 16.65
CA PRO A 44 -4.89 2.67 17.38
C PRO A 44 -5.79 1.57 16.79
N TYR A 45 -5.49 1.06 15.58
CA TYR A 45 -6.27 0.05 14.89
C TYR A 45 -5.57 -1.31 14.77
N LYS A 46 -4.42 -1.51 15.43
CA LYS A 46 -3.65 -2.77 15.35
C LYS A 46 -4.52 -4.02 15.48
N LEU A 47 -5.41 -4.01 16.48
CA LEU A 47 -6.27 -5.16 16.79
C LEU A 47 -7.26 -5.49 15.67
N PHE A 48 -7.70 -4.51 14.89
CA PHE A 48 -8.64 -4.73 13.79
C PHE A 48 -7.97 -5.37 12.56
N PHE A 49 -6.67 -5.18 12.41
CA PHE A 49 -5.91 -5.69 11.25
C PHE A 49 -5.14 -6.97 11.55
N LEU A 50 -5.24 -7.52 12.76
CA LEU A 50 -4.43 -8.66 13.19
C LEU A 50 -4.56 -9.87 12.26
N GLU A 51 -5.76 -10.13 11.76
CA GLU A 51 -6.05 -11.24 10.84
C GLU A 51 -5.51 -10.97 9.43
N ALA A 52 -5.40 -9.70 9.01
CA ALA A 52 -4.91 -9.31 7.70
C ALA A 52 -3.38 -9.24 7.62
N TYR A 53 -2.68 -9.17 8.76
CA TYR A 53 -1.22 -9.05 8.79
C TYR A 53 -0.50 -10.14 7.99
N PRO A 54 -0.83 -11.44 8.14
CA PRO A 54 -0.16 -12.51 7.40
C PRO A 54 -0.30 -12.34 5.88
N ASP A 55 -1.49 -11.94 5.42
CA ASP A 55 -1.78 -11.77 4.00
C ASP A 55 -1.03 -10.57 3.41
N LEU A 56 -0.75 -9.54 4.22
CA LEU A 56 -0.06 -8.32 3.80
C LEU A 56 1.48 -8.39 3.89
N LEU A 57 2.06 -9.51 4.31
CA LEU A 57 3.51 -9.62 4.51
C LEU A 57 4.30 -9.51 3.19
N GLU A 58 3.77 -10.03 2.09
CA GLU A 58 4.42 -9.94 0.78
C GLU A 58 4.39 -8.51 0.24
N GLU A 59 3.25 -7.83 0.35
CA GLU A 59 3.09 -6.43 -0.01
C GLU A 59 3.97 -5.54 0.86
N PHE A 60 4.06 -5.84 2.16
CA PHE A 60 4.97 -5.15 3.07
C PHE A 60 6.43 -5.33 2.64
N HIS A 61 6.83 -6.55 2.29
CA HIS A 61 8.18 -6.82 1.77
C HIS A 61 8.50 -5.99 0.52
N ALA A 62 7.57 -5.95 -0.44
CA ALA A 62 7.74 -5.15 -1.64
C ALA A 62 7.77 -3.64 -1.33
N TRP A 63 6.92 -3.18 -0.41
CA TRP A 63 6.84 -1.79 0.01
C TRP A 63 8.10 -1.30 0.72
N HIS A 64 8.58 -2.01 1.74
CA HIS A 64 9.73 -1.54 2.53
C HIS A 64 11.00 -1.45 1.66
N ARG A 65 11.16 -2.37 0.69
CA ARG A 65 12.22 -2.29 -0.32
C ARG A 65 12.08 -1.07 -1.23
N ARG A 66 10.87 -0.74 -1.68
CA ARG A 66 10.61 0.50 -2.45
C ARG A 66 10.90 1.77 -1.65
N MET A 67 10.63 1.73 -0.34
CA MET A 67 10.95 2.82 0.58
C MET A 67 12.46 2.95 0.87
N GLY A 68 13.28 2.00 0.40
CA GLY A 68 14.74 2.03 0.59
C GLY A 68 15.18 1.66 2.00
N LEU A 69 14.36 0.91 2.76
CA LEU A 69 14.74 0.42 4.08
C LEU A 69 15.75 -0.73 3.92
N GLU A 70 16.92 -0.60 4.55
CA GLU A 70 17.98 -1.63 4.51
C GLU A 70 17.52 -2.93 5.18
N HIS A 71 16.77 -2.80 6.28
CA HIS A 71 16.21 -3.90 7.04
C HIS A 71 14.73 -3.66 7.34
N SER A 72 13.99 -4.77 7.41
CA SER A 72 12.60 -4.75 7.84
C SER A 72 12.50 -4.29 9.31
N PRO A 73 11.57 -3.38 9.65
CA PRO A 73 11.29 -3.00 11.03
C PRO A 73 10.53 -4.09 11.81
N LEU A 74 10.03 -5.14 11.13
CA LEU A 74 9.40 -6.27 11.78
C LEU A 74 10.45 -7.09 12.54
N GLU A 75 10.51 -6.96 13.86
CA GLU A 75 11.50 -7.68 14.69
C GLU A 75 11.25 -9.19 14.77
N TRP A 76 10.01 -9.62 14.58
CA TRP A 76 9.55 -11.00 14.78
C TRP A 76 9.66 -11.88 13.52
N ILE A 77 9.91 -11.27 12.35
CA ILE A 77 10.19 -11.98 11.10
C ILE A 77 11.48 -11.43 10.52
N ARG A 78 12.40 -12.33 10.16
CA ARG A 78 13.52 -11.98 9.30
C ARG A 78 13.04 -11.83 7.86
N CYS A 79 12.71 -10.59 7.51
CA CYS A 79 12.39 -10.17 6.16
C CYS A 79 13.62 -9.47 5.59
N CYS A 80 14.21 -10.10 4.56
CA CYS A 80 15.57 -9.88 4.03
C CYS A 80 16.69 -10.40 4.95
#